data_AF-A0A7X1KMI7-F1
#
_entry.id   AF-A0A7X1KMI7-F1
#
_cell.length_a   1.000
_cell.length_b   1.000
_cell.length_c   1.000
_cell.angle_alpha   90.00
_cell.angle_beta   90.00
_cell.angle_gamma   90.00
#
_symmetry.space_group_name_H-M   'P 1'
#
loop_
_entity.id
_entity.type
_entity.pdbx_description
1 polymer ?
#
loop_
_entity_poly.entity_id
_entity_poly.type
_entity_poly.pdbx_seq_one_letter_code
_entity_poly.pdbx_strand_id
1 'polypeptide(L)'
;MTEQKKIPLPSSVERAISGFDLSKLGGIASPGNLPPDARQRVVMRELTIEPMPEPPAEAVPAETPEPRHAVPMRPEPLTAAPVAFPQVFHAVDRVHLRNQGMIVPEGSVTALLEELRIVKRQLLVQSADLRRGGMGAAAQRVLICSPLPGEGKTYTAVNLALAIAAEKESEVILVDADFAKPSVLSTLGLPGGPGLMDALADPAIDVADCVLGTDIPGLWVLPAGNATTADTEYLASSRTRSVLDRLTQGAPHRMVIFDSPPALAASPAAELAKYVGQALVIARADRTGQSALEDAISLLSACPNIQLLLNAVRFSPSGRRFGTYYGYKG
;
A
#
# COMPACT_ATOMS: atom_id res chain seq x y z
N MET A 1 67.01 13.54 -15.82
CA MET A 1 65.97 12.55 -16.16
C MET A 1 65.64 11.79 -14.89
N THR A 2 64.49 12.09 -14.28
CA THR A 2 64.02 11.38 -13.07
C THR A 2 62.50 11.38 -13.12
N GLU A 3 61.93 10.22 -13.46
CA GLU A 3 60.50 9.95 -13.50
C GLU A 3 59.91 9.95 -12.08
N GLN A 4 58.90 10.79 -11.85
CA GLN A 4 58.00 10.65 -10.69
C GLN A 4 56.86 9.69 -11.06
N LYS A 5 56.85 8.53 -10.41
CA LYS A 5 55.81 7.51 -10.53
C LYS A 5 54.56 7.97 -9.76
N LYS A 6 53.49 8.31 -10.50
CA LYS A 6 52.16 8.64 -9.93
C LYS A 6 51.58 7.41 -9.24
N ILE A 7 51.34 7.50 -7.94
CA ILE A 7 50.58 6.52 -7.15
C ILE A 7 49.07 6.81 -7.40
N PRO A 8 48.25 5.83 -7.80
CA PRO A 8 46.82 6.07 -7.99
C PRO A 8 46.13 6.19 -6.62
N LEU A 9 45.31 7.23 -6.45
CA LEU A 9 44.41 7.36 -5.30
C LEU A 9 43.23 6.38 -5.46
N PRO A 10 42.81 5.68 -4.39
CA PRO A 10 41.69 4.76 -4.44
C PRO A 10 40.37 5.50 -4.68
N SER A 11 39.47 4.80 -5.38
CA SER A 11 38.17 5.29 -5.83
C SER A 11 37.20 5.52 -4.64
N SER A 12 36.20 6.38 -4.82
CA SER A 12 35.24 6.76 -3.77
C SER A 12 34.45 5.59 -3.17
N VAL A 13 34.43 4.43 -3.84
CA VAL A 13 33.81 3.19 -3.36
C VAL A 13 34.72 2.44 -2.37
N GLU A 14 36.03 2.49 -2.53
CA GLU A 14 36.99 1.83 -1.62
C GLU A 14 37.12 2.56 -0.28
N ARG A 15 36.83 3.86 -0.22
CA ARG A 15 36.81 4.63 1.04
C ARG A 15 35.57 4.38 1.89
N ALA A 16 34.49 3.84 1.32
CA ALA A 16 33.28 3.52 2.06
C ALA A 16 33.38 2.16 2.80
N ILE A 17 34.30 1.30 2.41
CA ILE A 17 34.44 -0.06 2.98
C ILE A 17 35.33 -0.07 4.24
N SER A 18 36.19 0.94 4.44
CA SER A 18 37.03 1.05 5.65
C SER A 18 36.28 1.52 6.90
N GLY A 19 34.99 1.89 6.79
CA GLY A 19 34.17 2.38 7.89
C GLY A 19 33.20 1.35 8.50
N PHE A 20 33.10 0.15 7.92
CA PHE A 20 32.15 -0.87 8.37
C PHE A 20 32.89 -2.10 8.92
N ASP A 21 32.98 -2.16 10.24
CA ASP A 21 33.36 -3.37 10.97
C ASP A 21 32.20 -4.39 10.92
N LEU A 22 32.18 -5.19 9.85
CA LEU A 22 31.21 -6.27 9.64
C LEU A 22 31.45 -7.50 10.53
N SER A 23 32.39 -7.46 11.48
CA SER A 23 32.62 -8.55 12.43
C SER A 23 31.55 -8.69 13.53
N LYS A 24 30.60 -7.74 13.61
CA LYS A 24 29.53 -7.74 14.63
C LYS A 24 28.14 -8.17 14.15
N LEU A 25 27.97 -8.51 12.86
CA LEU A 25 26.74 -9.12 12.37
C LEU A 25 26.88 -10.64 12.44
N GLY A 26 26.40 -11.21 13.55
CA GLY A 26 26.32 -12.64 13.76
C GLY A 26 25.56 -13.32 12.61
N GLY A 27 26.27 -14.20 11.90
CA GLY A 27 25.73 -14.95 10.79
C GLY A 27 24.61 -15.90 11.23
N ILE A 28 23.52 -15.90 10.45
CA ILE A 28 22.46 -16.91 10.53
C ILE A 28 23.06 -18.24 10.09
N ALA A 29 23.10 -19.22 11.00
CA ALA A 29 23.64 -20.55 10.73
C ALA A 29 22.71 -21.33 9.78
N SER A 30 23.24 -21.80 8.66
CA SER A 30 22.65 -22.88 7.86
C SER A 30 23.15 -24.24 8.38
N PRO A 31 22.30 -25.29 8.43
CA PRO A 31 22.66 -26.58 9.00
C PRO A 31 23.57 -27.34 8.03
N GLY A 32 24.88 -27.32 8.29
CA GLY A 32 25.85 -28.04 7.48
C GLY A 32 27.33 -27.84 7.84
N ASN A 33 27.67 -27.10 8.89
CA ASN A 33 29.08 -26.86 9.23
C ASN A 33 29.31 -26.77 10.74
N LEU A 34 29.60 -27.90 11.39
CA LEU A 34 30.13 -27.97 12.75
C LEU A 34 31.56 -28.54 12.68
N PRO A 35 32.59 -27.79 13.11
CA PRO A 35 33.94 -28.33 13.26
C PRO A 35 34.06 -29.19 14.54
N PRO A 36 34.93 -30.21 14.54
CA PRO A 36 35.12 -31.14 15.64
C PRO A 36 36.04 -30.59 16.74
N ASP A 37 35.82 -31.06 17.97
CA ASP A 37 36.66 -30.95 19.17
C ASP A 37 36.69 -29.59 19.93
N ALA A 38 35.80 -29.48 20.93
CA ALA A 38 36.14 -28.87 22.21
C ALA A 38 35.98 -29.91 23.32
N ARG A 39 36.98 -30.79 23.41
CA ARG A 39 37.13 -31.81 24.44
C ARG A 39 37.41 -31.14 25.81
N GLN A 40 36.71 -31.67 26.82
CA GLN A 40 37.16 -31.79 28.21
C GLN A 40 37.36 -30.51 29.03
N ARG A 41 36.38 -30.23 29.90
CA ARG A 41 36.54 -30.18 31.37
C ARG A 41 35.18 -29.98 32.04
N VAL A 42 34.52 -31.07 32.42
CA VAL A 42 33.73 -31.13 33.66
C VAL A 42 34.01 -32.48 34.30
N VAL A 43 34.56 -32.40 35.50
CA VAL A 43 34.94 -33.51 36.37
C VAL A 43 33.68 -34.13 36.98
N MET A 44 33.73 -35.46 37.16
CA MET A 44 32.75 -36.40 37.69
C MET A 44 31.65 -35.88 38.63
N ARG A 45 30.42 -36.36 38.42
CA ARG A 45 29.59 -36.92 39.50
C ARG A 45 28.69 -38.04 38.96
N GLU A 46 28.60 -39.10 39.75
CA GLU A 46 28.16 -40.46 39.45
C GLU A 46 26.68 -40.59 39.05
N LEU A 47 26.41 -41.65 38.28
CA LEU A 47 25.08 -42.19 37.99
C LEU A 47 24.56 -42.96 39.21
N THR A 48 23.46 -42.49 39.80
CA THR A 48 22.59 -43.29 40.66
C THR A 48 21.23 -43.44 39.98
N ILE A 49 20.83 -44.70 39.80
CA ILE A 49 19.54 -45.14 39.30
C ILE A 49 18.58 -45.15 40.49
N GLU A 50 17.43 -44.49 40.36
CA GLU A 50 16.33 -44.59 41.33
C GLU A 50 15.04 -45.11 40.66
N PRO A 51 14.15 -45.77 41.43
CA PRO A 51 13.29 -46.85 40.95
C PRO A 51 11.89 -46.41 40.50
N MET A 52 11.19 -47.32 39.80
CA MET A 52 9.76 -47.22 39.45
C MET A 52 8.86 -47.11 40.70
N PRO A 53 7.83 -46.25 40.69
CA PRO A 53 6.69 -46.37 41.60
C PRO A 53 5.48 -47.11 40.97
N GLU A 54 4.70 -47.68 41.88
CA GLU A 54 3.57 -48.64 41.80
C GLU A 54 2.22 -48.12 41.20
N PRO A 55 1.21 -49.00 40.96
CA PRO A 55 0.01 -48.72 40.14
C PRO A 55 -1.12 -47.98 40.92
N PRO A 56 -2.22 -47.56 40.25
CA PRO A 56 -2.84 -46.24 40.47
C PRO A 56 -3.92 -46.21 41.56
N ALA A 57 -4.05 -45.06 42.21
CA ALA A 57 -5.21 -44.70 43.02
C ALA A 57 -6.18 -43.81 42.24
N GLU A 58 -7.42 -44.29 42.16
CA GLU A 58 -8.73 -43.65 41.94
C GLU A 58 -8.83 -42.29 41.20
N ALA A 59 -9.64 -42.34 40.13
CA ALA A 59 -10.04 -41.22 39.30
C ALA A 59 -10.91 -40.19 40.05
N VAL A 60 -10.50 -38.92 39.98
CA VAL A 60 -11.34 -37.76 40.27
C VAL A 60 -11.91 -37.26 38.93
N PRO A 61 -13.22 -36.97 38.80
CA PRO A 61 -13.81 -36.66 37.50
C PRO A 61 -13.29 -35.33 36.95
N ALA A 62 -13.01 -35.33 35.65
CA ALA A 62 -12.65 -34.14 34.89
C ALA A 62 -13.80 -33.11 34.93
N GLU A 63 -13.49 -31.88 35.36
CA GLU A 63 -14.35 -30.74 35.09
C GLU A 63 -14.36 -30.47 33.58
N THR A 64 -15.54 -30.65 33.00
CA THR A 64 -15.85 -30.27 31.63
C THR A 64 -15.59 -28.76 31.46
N PRO A 65 -14.73 -28.30 30.53
CA PRO A 65 -14.63 -26.88 30.26
C PRO A 65 -15.97 -26.41 29.67
N GLU A 66 -16.61 -25.48 30.37
CA GLU A 66 -17.85 -24.85 29.92
C GLU A 66 -17.67 -24.28 28.50
N PRO A 67 -18.72 -24.36 27.65
CA PRO A 67 -18.66 -23.77 26.32
C PRO A 67 -18.44 -22.28 26.48
N ARG A 68 -17.27 -21.79 26.02
CA ARG A 68 -16.95 -20.37 25.93
C ARG A 68 -18.14 -19.68 25.25
N HIS A 69 -18.90 -18.92 26.01
CA HIS A 69 -19.95 -18.08 25.49
C HIS A 69 -19.36 -17.23 24.37
N ALA A 70 -19.89 -17.43 23.15
CA ALA A 70 -19.62 -16.54 22.05
C ALA A 70 -19.95 -15.13 22.53
N VAL A 71 -18.94 -14.26 22.58
CA VAL A 71 -19.15 -12.84 22.79
C VAL A 71 -20.18 -12.42 21.74
N PRO A 72 -21.37 -11.93 22.11
CA PRO A 72 -22.33 -11.50 21.11
C PRO A 72 -21.65 -10.39 20.32
N MET A 73 -21.54 -10.60 19.00
CA MET A 73 -21.20 -9.53 18.07
C MET A 73 -22.15 -8.38 18.41
N ARG A 74 -21.60 -7.28 18.93
CA ARG A 74 -22.40 -6.05 19.07
C ARG A 74 -22.97 -5.78 17.67
N PRO A 75 -24.29 -5.59 17.54
CA PRO A 75 -24.84 -5.14 16.26
C PRO A 75 -24.10 -3.85 15.93
N GLU A 76 -23.50 -3.80 14.73
CA GLU A 76 -22.93 -2.57 14.22
C GLU A 76 -24.01 -1.48 14.35
N PRO A 77 -23.68 -0.30 14.90
CA PRO A 77 -24.67 0.76 15.06
C PRO A 77 -25.30 1.03 13.70
N LEU A 78 -26.63 1.06 13.66
CA LEU A 78 -27.46 1.35 12.48
C LEU A 78 -26.79 2.46 11.67
N THR A 79 -26.11 2.06 10.60
CA THR A 79 -25.25 2.94 9.81
C THR A 79 -26.12 4.01 9.20
N ALA A 80 -25.76 5.28 9.37
CA ALA A 80 -26.30 6.36 8.56
C ALA A 80 -26.27 5.94 7.09
N ALA A 81 -27.33 6.27 6.33
CA ALA A 81 -27.41 5.91 4.92
C ALA A 81 -26.12 6.34 4.18
N PRO A 82 -25.61 5.53 3.24
CA PRO A 82 -24.41 5.87 2.50
C PRO A 82 -24.57 7.22 1.82
N VAL A 83 -23.48 8.00 1.81
CA VAL A 83 -23.46 9.26 1.05
C VAL A 83 -23.68 8.94 -0.42
N ALA A 84 -24.73 9.55 -0.97
CA ALA A 84 -25.07 9.48 -2.37
C ALA A 84 -24.21 10.46 -3.17
N PHE A 85 -23.82 10.05 -4.37
CA PHE A 85 -23.14 10.89 -5.35
C PHE A 85 -24.09 11.30 -6.48
N PRO A 86 -23.76 12.34 -7.24
CA PRO A 86 -24.49 12.72 -8.43
C PRO A 86 -24.74 11.52 -9.35
N GLN A 87 -25.98 11.37 -9.83
CA GLN A 87 -26.38 10.26 -10.71
C GLN A 87 -26.08 10.54 -12.19
N VAL A 88 -25.09 11.40 -12.46
CA VAL A 88 -24.60 11.70 -13.80
C VAL A 88 -23.37 10.83 -14.03
N PHE A 89 -23.44 9.99 -15.07
CA PHE A 89 -22.38 9.05 -15.42
C PHE A 89 -21.70 9.47 -16.72
N HIS A 90 -20.37 9.38 -16.72
CA HIS A 90 -19.52 9.71 -17.85
C HIS A 90 -18.88 8.45 -18.43
N ALA A 91 -18.83 8.38 -19.76
CA ALA A 91 -18.20 7.27 -20.45
C ALA A 91 -16.67 7.35 -20.31
N VAL A 92 -16.04 6.27 -19.83
CA VAL A 92 -14.57 6.15 -19.82
C VAL A 92 -14.07 5.67 -21.19
N ASP A 93 -13.01 6.27 -21.72
CA ASP A 93 -12.49 5.93 -23.05
C ASP A 93 -11.68 4.62 -23.04
N ARG A 94 -12.34 3.50 -23.40
CA ARG A 94 -11.69 2.17 -23.48
C ARG A 94 -10.58 2.08 -24.53
N VAL A 95 -10.66 2.86 -25.61
CA VAL A 95 -9.61 2.87 -26.65
C VAL A 95 -8.36 3.54 -26.08
N HIS A 96 -8.54 4.65 -25.37
CA HIS A 96 -7.46 5.34 -24.68
C HIS A 96 -6.80 4.46 -23.62
N LEU A 97 -7.59 3.80 -22.75
CA LEU A 97 -7.08 2.85 -21.76
C LEU A 97 -6.22 1.76 -22.40
N ARG A 98 -6.71 1.15 -23.49
CA ARG A 98 -5.97 0.10 -24.22
C ARG A 98 -4.65 0.63 -24.79
N ASN A 99 -4.66 1.81 -25.40
CA ASN A 99 -3.47 2.42 -25.99
C ASN A 99 -2.41 2.77 -24.94
N GLN A 100 -2.83 3.02 -23.70
CA GLN A 100 -1.93 3.25 -22.56
C GLN A 100 -1.51 1.95 -21.84
N GLY A 101 -1.96 0.77 -22.31
CA GLY A 101 -1.66 -0.51 -21.68
C GLY A 101 -2.31 -0.66 -20.30
N MET A 102 -3.48 -0.05 -20.08
CA MET A 102 -4.25 -0.18 -18.86
C MET A 102 -5.25 -1.35 -18.93
N ILE A 103 -5.79 -1.73 -17.77
CA ILE A 103 -6.90 -2.67 -17.66
C ILE A 103 -8.11 -2.09 -18.41
N VAL A 104 -8.73 -2.93 -19.24
CA VAL A 104 -10.02 -2.63 -19.85
C VAL A 104 -11.07 -3.44 -19.09
N PRO A 105 -12.06 -2.81 -18.41
CA PRO A 105 -12.99 -3.51 -17.51
C PRO A 105 -13.73 -4.69 -18.14
N GLU A 106 -14.21 -4.52 -19.38
CA GLU A 106 -14.91 -5.57 -20.14
C GLU A 106 -13.97 -6.40 -21.03
N GLY A 107 -12.66 -6.23 -20.86
CA GLY A 107 -11.62 -6.90 -21.64
C GLY A 107 -11.31 -8.31 -21.19
N SER A 108 -10.41 -8.97 -21.93
CA SER A 108 -9.83 -10.24 -21.51
C SER A 108 -8.97 -10.07 -20.25
N VAL A 109 -8.88 -11.13 -19.44
CA VAL A 109 -7.91 -11.19 -18.35
C VAL A 109 -6.49 -11.02 -18.91
N THR A 110 -5.72 -10.12 -18.30
CA THR A 110 -4.32 -9.83 -18.67
C THR A 110 -3.39 -10.18 -17.51
N ALA A 111 -2.09 -10.29 -17.80
CA ALA A 111 -1.08 -10.46 -16.75
C ALA A 111 -1.11 -9.32 -15.71
N LEU A 112 -1.27 -8.08 -16.17
CA LEU A 112 -1.42 -6.90 -15.31
C LEU A 112 -2.61 -7.04 -14.34
N LEU A 113 -3.76 -7.51 -14.83
CA LEU A 113 -4.93 -7.73 -13.98
C LEU A 113 -4.67 -8.81 -12.92
N GLU A 114 -3.97 -9.89 -13.26
CA GLU A 114 -3.57 -10.91 -12.29
C GLU A 114 -2.58 -10.40 -11.24
N GLU A 115 -1.62 -9.58 -11.64
CA GLU A 115 -0.67 -8.94 -10.72
C GLU A 115 -1.41 -8.00 -9.75
N LEU A 116 -2.30 -7.15 -10.26
CA LEU A 116 -3.09 -6.25 -9.43
C LEU A 116 -4.16 -6.96 -8.61
N ARG A 117 -4.59 -8.16 -8.99
CA ARG A 117 -5.43 -9.02 -8.14
C ARG A 117 -4.73 -9.40 -6.84
N ILE A 118 -3.41 -9.57 -6.84
CA ILE A 118 -2.66 -9.82 -5.61
C ILE A 118 -2.66 -8.56 -4.75
N VAL A 119 -2.26 -7.42 -5.34
CA VAL A 119 -2.15 -6.14 -4.65
C VAL A 119 -3.50 -5.74 -4.02
N LYS A 120 -4.59 -5.79 -4.80
CA LYS A 120 -5.90 -5.39 -4.31
C LYS A 120 -6.41 -6.28 -3.17
N ARG A 121 -6.18 -7.60 -3.23
CA ARG A 121 -6.60 -8.53 -2.16
C ARG A 121 -5.91 -8.18 -0.85
N GLN A 122 -4.61 -7.89 -0.90
CA GLN A 122 -3.86 -7.47 0.28
C GLN A 122 -4.41 -6.17 0.86
N LEU A 123 -4.67 -5.15 0.02
CA LEU A 123 -5.22 -3.87 0.47
C LEU A 123 -6.63 -3.99 1.06
N LEU A 124 -7.50 -4.84 0.49
CA LEU A 124 -8.86 -5.07 0.99
C LEU A 124 -8.87 -5.82 2.32
N VAL A 125 -8.06 -6.87 2.46
CA VAL A 125 -7.91 -7.61 3.73
C VAL A 125 -7.37 -6.68 4.81
N GLN A 126 -6.31 -5.94 4.50
CA GLN A 126 -5.71 -4.98 5.42
C GLN A 126 -6.70 -3.87 5.80
N SER A 127 -7.52 -3.38 4.86
CA SER A 127 -8.57 -2.40 5.16
C SER A 127 -9.58 -2.95 6.17
N ALA A 128 -10.04 -4.19 5.98
CA ALA A 128 -10.94 -4.85 6.92
C ALA A 128 -10.31 -5.02 8.31
N ASP A 129 -9.02 -5.38 8.38
CA ASP A 129 -8.28 -5.48 9.64
C ASP A 129 -8.18 -4.12 10.36
N LEU A 130 -7.80 -3.06 9.65
CA LEU A 130 -7.69 -1.70 10.22
C LEU A 130 -9.05 -1.18 10.70
N ARG A 131 -10.14 -1.49 9.97
CA ARG A 131 -11.51 -1.19 10.41
C ARG A 131 -11.85 -1.90 11.72
N ARG A 132 -11.60 -3.22 11.80
CA ARG A 132 -11.81 -4.00 13.03
C ARG A 132 -10.96 -3.49 14.19
N GLY A 133 -9.76 -2.98 13.90
CA GLY A 133 -8.86 -2.33 14.85
C GLY A 133 -9.29 -0.92 15.28
N GLY A 134 -10.41 -0.39 14.79
CA GLY A 134 -10.96 0.90 15.25
C GLY A 134 -10.41 2.13 14.53
N MET A 135 -9.72 1.99 13.40
CA MET A 135 -9.20 3.14 12.62
C MET A 135 -10.29 3.96 11.91
N GLY A 136 -11.55 3.50 11.94
CA GLY A 136 -12.69 4.20 11.36
C GLY A 136 -12.54 4.42 9.86
N ALA A 137 -12.91 5.60 9.38
CA ALA A 137 -12.94 5.94 7.96
C ALA A 137 -11.56 5.91 7.28
N ALA A 138 -10.47 6.15 8.02
CA ALA A 138 -9.12 6.12 7.47
C ALA A 138 -8.72 4.72 6.97
N ALA A 139 -9.27 3.65 7.55
CA ALA A 139 -8.99 2.27 7.15
C ALA A 139 -9.34 1.98 5.68
N GLN A 140 -10.28 2.72 5.11
CA GLN A 140 -10.76 2.58 3.72
C GLN A 140 -9.95 3.41 2.73
N ARG A 141 -8.96 4.17 3.20
CA ARG A 141 -8.19 5.10 2.39
C ARG A 141 -6.79 4.59 2.13
N VAL A 142 -6.38 4.63 0.88
CA VAL A 142 -5.07 4.19 0.40
C VAL A 142 -4.41 5.34 -0.33
N LEU A 143 -3.23 5.74 0.10
CA LEU A 143 -2.38 6.70 -0.61
C LEU A 143 -1.48 5.95 -1.59
N ILE A 144 -1.49 6.35 -2.87
CA ILE A 144 -0.54 5.87 -3.87
C ILE A 144 0.50 6.97 -4.07
N CYS A 145 1.74 6.67 -3.71
CA CYS A 145 2.83 7.64 -3.75
C CYS A 145 4.11 6.99 -4.29
N SER A 146 5.15 7.78 -4.52
CA SER A 146 6.47 7.29 -4.93
C SER A 146 7.53 8.33 -4.53
N PRO A 147 8.81 7.94 -4.40
CA PRO A 147 9.87 8.90 -4.10
C PRO A 147 10.00 10.02 -5.14
N LEU A 148 9.97 9.68 -6.43
CA LEU A 148 10.36 10.56 -7.54
C LEU A 148 9.30 10.61 -8.67
N PRO A 149 9.33 11.64 -9.55
CA PRO A 149 8.50 11.69 -10.75
C PRO A 149 8.75 10.49 -11.70
N GLY A 150 7.72 10.06 -12.44
CA GLY A 150 7.87 9.05 -13.51
C GLY A 150 7.95 7.58 -13.06
N GLU A 151 7.68 7.29 -11.80
CA GLU A 151 7.71 5.92 -11.25
C GLU A 151 6.42 5.12 -11.47
N GLY A 152 5.38 5.76 -12.03
CA GLY A 152 4.12 5.10 -12.40
C GLY A 152 3.05 5.07 -11.31
N LYS A 153 3.01 6.09 -10.44
CA LYS A 153 1.97 6.32 -9.41
C LYS A 153 0.57 6.31 -10.01
N THR A 154 0.26 7.27 -10.88
CA THR A 154 -1.04 7.40 -11.57
C THR A 154 -1.43 6.15 -12.32
N TYR A 155 -0.49 5.55 -13.07
CA TYR A 155 -0.73 4.29 -13.76
C TYR A 155 -1.16 3.17 -12.79
N THR A 156 -0.48 3.06 -11.65
CA THR A 156 -0.83 2.07 -10.63
C THR A 156 -2.16 2.41 -9.94
N ALA A 157 -2.39 3.67 -9.59
CA ALA A 157 -3.61 4.14 -8.94
C ALA A 157 -4.86 3.86 -9.79
N VAL A 158 -4.81 4.22 -11.08
CA VAL A 158 -5.90 4.00 -12.04
C VAL A 158 -6.16 2.50 -12.23
N ASN A 159 -5.13 1.70 -12.51
CA ASN A 159 -5.32 0.27 -12.72
C ASN A 159 -5.79 -0.46 -11.45
N LEU A 160 -5.32 -0.03 -10.28
CA LEU A 160 -5.78 -0.57 -9.01
C LEU A 160 -7.25 -0.23 -8.74
N ALA A 161 -7.67 1.00 -9.04
CA ALA A 161 -9.08 1.40 -8.96
C ALA A 161 -9.95 0.57 -9.92
N LEU A 162 -9.54 0.41 -11.18
CA LEU A 162 -10.24 -0.45 -12.15
C LEU A 162 -10.34 -1.91 -11.65
N ALA A 163 -9.28 -2.43 -11.04
CA ALA A 163 -9.26 -3.79 -10.51
C ALA A 163 -10.16 -3.96 -9.28
N ILE A 164 -10.30 -2.94 -8.42
CA ILE A 164 -11.21 -2.95 -7.26
C ILE A 164 -12.67 -2.76 -7.70
N ALA A 165 -12.93 -1.87 -8.66
CA ALA A 165 -14.28 -1.67 -9.21
C ALA A 165 -14.87 -2.96 -9.83
N ALA A 166 -14.00 -3.83 -10.35
CA ALA A 166 -14.40 -5.14 -10.87
C ALA A 166 -14.79 -6.17 -9.78
N GLU A 167 -14.52 -5.90 -8.50
CA GLU A 167 -14.95 -6.76 -7.40
C GLU A 167 -16.44 -6.55 -7.11
N LYS A 168 -17.15 -7.66 -6.89
CA LYS A 168 -18.57 -7.59 -6.53
C LYS A 168 -18.72 -6.85 -5.20
N GLU A 169 -19.76 -6.02 -5.12
CA GLU A 169 -20.13 -5.30 -3.89
C GLU A 169 -19.05 -4.34 -3.37
N SER A 170 -17.99 -4.11 -4.15
CA SER A 170 -16.97 -3.10 -3.87
C SER A 170 -17.26 -1.82 -4.62
N GLU A 171 -16.96 -0.70 -3.98
CA GLU A 171 -16.92 0.59 -4.64
C GLU A 171 -15.54 1.21 -4.43
N VAL A 172 -15.10 2.03 -5.37
CA VAL A 172 -13.85 2.77 -5.25
C VAL A 172 -14.02 4.19 -5.76
N ILE A 173 -13.51 5.15 -5.00
CA ILE A 173 -13.30 6.51 -5.44
C ILE A 173 -11.82 6.67 -5.75
N LEU A 174 -11.48 6.96 -7.01
CA LEU A 174 -10.16 7.40 -7.39
C LEU A 174 -10.09 8.92 -7.29
N VAL A 175 -9.26 9.41 -6.37
CA VAL A 175 -9.03 10.83 -6.12
C VAL A 175 -7.74 11.26 -6.79
N ASP A 176 -7.82 12.25 -7.67
CA ASP A 176 -6.63 12.92 -8.19
C ASP A 176 -6.13 13.92 -7.15
N ALA A 177 -5.06 13.57 -6.45
CA ALA A 177 -4.47 14.37 -5.38
C ALA A 177 -3.10 14.96 -5.77
N ASP A 178 -2.70 14.86 -7.05
CA ASP A 178 -1.57 15.59 -7.63
C ASP A 178 -2.07 16.90 -8.24
N PHE A 179 -2.36 17.89 -7.39
CA PHE A 179 -2.89 19.19 -7.82
C PHE A 179 -1.94 19.99 -8.70
N ALA A 180 -0.63 19.69 -8.63
CA ALA A 180 0.36 20.35 -9.46
C ALA A 180 0.32 19.82 -10.90
N LYS A 181 0.05 18.52 -11.09
CA LYS A 181 0.02 17.84 -12.39
C LYS A 181 -1.10 16.79 -12.45
N PRO A 182 -2.38 17.21 -12.34
CA PRO A 182 -3.49 16.27 -12.35
C PRO A 182 -3.58 15.55 -13.69
N SER A 183 -3.82 14.25 -13.65
CA SER A 183 -3.78 13.41 -14.85
C SER A 183 -4.82 12.29 -14.88
N VAL A 184 -5.55 12.05 -13.79
CA VAL A 184 -6.56 10.98 -13.71
C VAL A 184 -7.67 11.20 -14.74
N LEU A 185 -8.18 12.42 -14.86
CA LEU A 185 -9.28 12.72 -15.79
C LEU A 185 -8.89 12.49 -17.25
N SER A 186 -7.71 12.99 -17.65
CA SER A 186 -7.22 12.80 -19.01
C SER A 186 -6.91 11.32 -19.31
N THR A 187 -6.39 10.58 -18.33
CA THR A 187 -6.20 9.13 -18.41
C THR A 187 -7.52 8.37 -18.60
N LEU A 188 -8.63 8.83 -18.03
CA LEU A 188 -9.93 8.16 -18.16
C LEU A 188 -10.80 8.74 -19.30
N GLY A 189 -10.38 9.84 -19.93
CA GLY A 189 -11.20 10.55 -20.93
C GLY A 189 -12.41 11.26 -20.32
N LEU A 190 -12.34 11.65 -19.04
CA LEU A 190 -13.43 12.26 -18.30
C LEU A 190 -13.42 13.80 -18.41
N PRO A 191 -14.60 14.45 -18.28
CA PRO A 191 -14.66 15.90 -18.27
C PRO A 191 -14.04 16.48 -17.00
N GLY A 192 -13.58 17.73 -17.10
CA GLY A 192 -13.18 18.54 -15.95
C GLY A 192 -14.39 18.99 -15.12
N GLY A 193 -14.12 19.45 -13.91
CA GLY A 193 -15.13 19.95 -12.98
C GLY A 193 -14.52 20.36 -11.64
N PRO A 194 -15.34 20.82 -10.70
CA PRO A 194 -14.89 21.03 -9.32
C PRO A 194 -14.42 19.71 -8.71
N GLY A 195 -13.48 19.80 -7.77
CA GLY A 195 -12.81 18.63 -7.20
C GLY A 195 -12.52 18.76 -5.72
N LEU A 196 -11.54 17.98 -5.27
CA LEU A 196 -11.11 17.94 -3.88
C LEU A 196 -10.69 19.32 -3.37
N MET A 197 -9.91 20.07 -4.15
CA MET A 197 -9.40 21.37 -3.72
C MET A 197 -10.49 22.42 -3.58
N ASP A 198 -11.47 22.44 -4.48
CA ASP A 198 -12.62 23.35 -4.37
C ASP A 198 -13.42 23.08 -3.08
N ALA A 199 -13.67 21.81 -2.73
CA ALA A 199 -14.39 21.43 -1.52
C ALA A 199 -13.62 21.67 -0.20
N LEU A 200 -12.28 21.66 -0.27
CA LEU A 200 -11.42 22.04 0.85
C LEU A 200 -11.37 23.56 1.03
N ALA A 201 -11.34 24.31 -0.07
CA ALA A 201 -11.24 25.77 -0.07
C ALA A 201 -12.55 26.47 0.31
N ASP A 202 -13.70 25.95 -0.14
CA ASP A 202 -15.02 26.54 0.12
C ASP A 202 -15.90 25.61 0.99
N PRO A 203 -16.24 26.03 2.22
CA PRO A 203 -17.17 25.31 3.08
C PRO A 203 -18.54 25.02 2.50
N ALA A 204 -19.01 25.79 1.53
CA ALA A 204 -20.31 25.64 0.89
C ALA A 204 -20.38 24.49 -0.13
N ILE A 205 -19.23 23.97 -0.58
CA ILE A 205 -19.15 22.88 -1.54
C ILE A 205 -19.06 21.54 -0.77
N ASP A 206 -20.08 20.68 -0.89
CA ASP A 206 -19.97 19.29 -0.42
C ASP A 206 -19.10 18.51 -1.40
N VAL A 207 -18.04 17.87 -0.90
CA VAL A 207 -17.13 17.06 -1.72
C VAL A 207 -17.86 15.92 -2.44
N ALA A 208 -18.98 15.45 -1.88
CA ALA A 208 -19.82 14.43 -2.52
C ALA A 208 -20.39 14.89 -3.87
N ASP A 209 -20.69 16.20 -4.01
CA ASP A 209 -21.21 16.77 -5.25
C ASP A 209 -20.13 16.94 -6.33
N CYS A 210 -18.85 16.91 -5.94
CA CYS A 210 -17.70 16.93 -6.86
C CYS A 210 -17.34 15.54 -7.41
N VAL A 211 -17.93 14.46 -6.89
CA VAL A 211 -17.61 13.09 -7.33
C VAL A 211 -18.32 12.79 -8.65
N LEU A 212 -17.52 12.40 -9.65
CA LEU A 212 -17.99 12.00 -10.97
C LEU A 212 -18.32 10.51 -10.99
N GLY A 213 -19.53 10.18 -11.45
CA GLY A 213 -19.90 8.81 -11.81
C GLY A 213 -19.27 8.40 -13.14
N THR A 214 -18.85 7.14 -13.25
CA THR A 214 -18.39 6.56 -14.51
C THR A 214 -19.32 5.46 -15.00
N ASP A 215 -19.28 5.16 -16.29
CA ASP A 215 -19.98 4.01 -16.88
C ASP A 215 -19.37 2.66 -16.47
N ILE A 216 -18.31 2.66 -15.66
CA ILE A 216 -17.72 1.46 -15.05
C ILE A 216 -18.37 1.25 -13.68
N PRO A 217 -19.11 0.14 -13.47
CA PRO A 217 -19.77 -0.12 -12.19
C PRO A 217 -18.78 -0.10 -11.02
N GLY A 218 -19.14 0.60 -9.95
CA GLY A 218 -18.34 0.71 -8.74
C GLY A 218 -17.15 1.68 -8.83
N LEU A 219 -16.85 2.27 -9.99
CA LEU A 219 -15.80 3.27 -10.14
C LEU A 219 -16.37 4.69 -10.13
N TRP A 220 -15.87 5.47 -9.18
CA TRP A 220 -16.11 6.90 -9.04
C TRP A 220 -14.80 7.66 -9.11
N VAL A 221 -14.84 8.91 -9.56
CA VAL A 221 -13.63 9.74 -9.69
C VAL A 221 -13.87 11.09 -9.03
N LEU A 222 -12.97 11.48 -8.13
CA LEU A 222 -12.93 12.84 -7.58
C LEU A 222 -11.77 13.58 -8.24
N PRO A 223 -12.04 14.60 -9.10
CA PRO A 223 -11.01 15.44 -9.67
C PRO A 223 -10.17 16.16 -8.60
N ALA A 224 -8.99 16.62 -8.99
CA ALA A 224 -8.18 17.55 -8.22
C ALA A 224 -8.95 18.85 -7.94
N GLY A 225 -9.66 19.35 -8.96
CA GLY A 225 -10.32 20.65 -8.92
C GLY A 225 -9.40 21.77 -9.42
N ASN A 226 -9.75 23.01 -9.11
CA ASN A 226 -8.92 24.15 -9.48
C ASN A 226 -7.74 24.31 -8.51
N ALA A 227 -6.52 24.16 -9.02
CA ALA A 227 -5.31 24.40 -8.24
C ALA A 227 -5.21 25.87 -7.82
N THR A 228 -4.83 26.09 -6.57
CA THR A 228 -4.60 27.42 -6.00
C THR A 228 -3.19 27.49 -5.40
N THR A 229 -2.73 28.69 -5.04
CA THR A 229 -1.42 28.83 -4.37
C THR A 229 -1.41 28.31 -2.93
N ALA A 230 -2.58 27.99 -2.36
CA ALA A 230 -2.76 27.60 -0.95
C ALA A 230 -3.12 26.12 -0.77
N ASP A 231 -2.87 25.28 -1.79
CA ASP A 231 -3.35 23.89 -1.81
C ASP A 231 -2.80 23.05 -0.65
N THR A 232 -1.56 23.31 -0.24
CA THR A 232 -0.94 22.59 0.88
C THR A 232 -1.55 22.99 2.21
N GLU A 233 -1.87 24.27 2.40
CA GLU A 233 -2.48 24.81 3.60
C GLU A 233 -3.90 24.29 3.78
N TYR A 234 -4.66 24.17 2.68
CA TYR A 234 -5.99 23.56 2.71
C TYR A 234 -5.93 22.10 3.15
N LEU A 235 -4.99 21.30 2.61
CA LEU A 235 -4.78 19.91 3.04
C LEU A 235 -4.36 19.77 4.52
N ALA A 236 -3.54 20.70 5.02
CA ALA A 236 -3.09 20.70 6.41
C ALA A 236 -4.17 21.17 7.40
N SER A 237 -5.29 21.69 6.92
CA SER A 237 -6.36 22.22 7.76
C SER A 237 -7.12 21.14 8.54
N SER A 238 -7.76 21.54 9.65
CA SER A 238 -8.64 20.65 10.43
C SER A 238 -9.86 20.17 9.64
N ARG A 239 -10.26 20.89 8.58
CA ARG A 239 -11.38 20.56 7.70
C ARG A 239 -11.09 19.35 6.81
N THR A 240 -9.83 19.07 6.49
CA THR A 240 -9.47 17.96 5.59
C THR A 240 -10.03 16.63 6.09
N ARG A 241 -9.96 16.37 7.40
CA ARG A 241 -10.52 15.15 7.98
C ARG A 241 -12.02 15.02 7.70
N SER A 242 -12.82 16.06 7.93
CA SER A 242 -14.27 15.96 7.74
C SER A 242 -14.65 15.81 6.27
N VAL A 243 -13.93 16.48 5.37
CA VAL A 243 -14.10 16.33 3.91
C VAL A 243 -13.78 14.89 3.48
N LEU A 244 -12.66 14.32 3.92
CA LEU A 244 -12.31 12.94 3.54
C LEU A 244 -13.23 11.90 4.21
N ASP A 245 -13.71 12.16 5.44
CA ASP A 245 -14.67 11.29 6.17
C ASP A 245 -16.02 11.24 5.45
N ARG A 246 -16.42 12.34 4.81
CA ARG A 246 -17.63 12.39 3.98
C ARG A 246 -17.65 11.36 2.86
N LEU A 247 -16.50 11.09 2.22
CA LEU A 247 -16.39 10.19 1.06
C LEU A 247 -16.75 8.72 1.38
N THR A 248 -16.53 8.28 2.62
CA THR A 248 -16.76 6.89 3.05
C THR A 248 -17.92 6.74 4.04
N GLN A 249 -18.57 7.85 4.41
CA GLN A 249 -19.66 7.86 5.38
C GLN A 249 -20.81 6.94 4.93
N GLY A 250 -21.18 5.98 5.79
CA GLY A 250 -22.25 5.01 5.56
C GLY A 250 -21.96 3.96 4.49
N ALA A 251 -20.74 3.91 3.92
CA ALA A 251 -20.38 3.02 2.82
C ALA A 251 -19.22 2.09 3.22
N PRO A 252 -19.48 0.95 3.90
CA PRO A 252 -18.43 0.11 4.48
C PRO A 252 -17.52 -0.59 3.48
N HIS A 253 -18.01 -0.82 2.25
CA HIS A 253 -17.30 -1.50 1.16
C HIS A 253 -16.66 -0.53 0.15
N ARG A 254 -16.68 0.77 0.44
CA ARG A 254 -16.09 1.80 -0.42
C ARG A 254 -14.64 2.06 -0.07
N MET A 255 -13.74 1.89 -1.03
CA MET A 255 -12.33 2.27 -0.92
C MET A 255 -12.12 3.67 -1.50
N VAL A 256 -11.13 4.40 -1.00
CA VAL A 256 -10.70 5.68 -1.57
C VAL A 256 -9.21 5.58 -1.88
N ILE A 257 -8.84 5.79 -3.13
CA ILE A 257 -7.47 5.73 -3.61
C ILE A 257 -7.04 7.15 -3.96
N PHE A 258 -5.98 7.65 -3.33
CA PHE A 258 -5.41 8.96 -3.64
C PHE A 258 -4.19 8.77 -4.54
N ASP A 259 -4.22 9.32 -5.75
CA ASP A 259 -3.03 9.47 -6.59
C ASP A 259 -2.31 10.76 -6.21
N SER A 260 -1.14 10.66 -5.58
CA SER A 260 -0.44 11.81 -5.00
C SER A 260 0.77 12.25 -5.82
N PRO A 261 1.28 13.48 -5.62
CA PRO A 261 2.58 13.85 -6.16
C PRO A 261 3.70 13.00 -5.52
N PRO A 262 4.91 12.99 -6.10
CA PRO A 262 6.04 12.29 -5.49
C PRO A 262 6.42 12.87 -4.12
N ALA A 263 6.68 12.01 -3.13
CA ALA A 263 6.93 12.40 -1.74
C ALA A 263 8.15 13.32 -1.58
N LEU A 264 9.21 13.12 -2.37
CA LEU A 264 10.42 13.96 -2.29
C LEU A 264 10.32 15.23 -3.13
N ALA A 265 9.26 15.38 -3.92
CA ALA A 265 9.07 16.53 -4.80
C ALA A 265 8.09 17.57 -4.22
N ALA A 266 7.12 17.13 -3.41
CA ALA A 266 6.09 18.01 -2.87
C ALA A 266 5.54 17.50 -1.52
N SER A 267 5.10 18.44 -0.68
CA SER A 267 4.49 18.17 0.64
C SER A 267 3.11 17.50 0.66
N PRO A 268 2.22 17.59 -0.36
CA PRO A 268 0.87 17.04 -0.27
C PRO A 268 0.81 15.54 0.07
N ALA A 269 1.76 14.74 -0.41
CA ALA A 269 1.80 13.32 -0.09
C ALA A 269 2.02 13.05 1.41
N ALA A 270 2.92 13.81 2.05
CA ALA A 270 3.18 13.69 3.49
C ALA A 270 1.99 14.20 4.33
N GLU A 271 1.28 15.23 3.86
CA GLU A 271 0.06 15.71 4.51
C GLU A 271 -1.08 14.68 4.40
N LEU A 272 -1.29 14.10 3.21
CA LEU A 272 -2.29 13.05 2.99
C LEU A 272 -2.01 11.78 3.81
N ALA A 273 -0.74 11.45 4.05
CA ALA A 273 -0.33 10.30 4.86
C ALA A 273 -0.97 10.29 6.27
N LYS A 274 -1.29 11.47 6.82
CA LYS A 274 -1.94 11.64 8.14
C LYS A 274 -3.41 11.20 8.16
N TYR A 275 -4.04 11.06 6.99
CA TYR A 275 -5.48 10.82 6.84
C TYR A 275 -5.81 9.45 6.24
N VAL A 276 -4.80 8.66 5.87
CA VAL A 276 -4.96 7.33 5.26
C VAL A 276 -4.56 6.22 6.21
N GLY A 277 -5.20 5.07 6.07
CA GLY A 277 -4.83 3.87 6.83
C GLY A 277 -3.68 3.09 6.20
N GLN A 278 -3.49 3.25 4.89
CA GLN A 278 -2.49 2.52 4.12
C GLN A 278 -1.82 3.44 3.10
N ALA A 279 -0.53 3.23 2.84
CA ALA A 279 0.21 3.85 1.76
C ALA A 279 0.90 2.77 0.92
N LEU A 280 0.71 2.82 -0.39
CA LEU A 280 1.41 2.00 -1.37
C LEU A 280 2.46 2.86 -2.06
N VAL A 281 3.73 2.63 -1.72
CA VAL A 281 4.87 3.37 -2.26
C VAL A 281 5.41 2.62 -3.48
N ILE A 282 5.31 3.27 -4.63
CA ILE A 282 5.77 2.73 -5.91
C ILE A 282 7.27 2.96 -6.03
N ALA A 283 8.03 1.88 -6.18
CA ALA A 283 9.44 1.94 -6.55
C ALA A 283 9.58 1.45 -7.99
N ARG A 284 10.23 2.21 -8.85
CA ARG A 284 10.51 1.81 -10.22
C ARG A 284 11.78 0.95 -10.27
N ALA A 285 11.64 -0.25 -10.82
CA ALA A 285 12.76 -1.16 -11.05
C ALA A 285 13.89 -0.48 -11.83
N ASP A 286 15.13 -0.78 -11.42
CA ASP A 286 16.37 -0.27 -12.00
C ASP A 286 16.51 1.26 -12.03
N ARG A 287 15.67 1.99 -11.29
CA ARG A 287 15.64 3.47 -11.27
C ARG A 287 15.57 4.06 -9.88
N THR A 288 14.68 3.56 -9.02
CA THR A 288 14.52 4.10 -7.66
C THR A 288 15.67 3.61 -6.78
N GLY A 289 16.48 4.54 -6.26
CA GLY A 289 17.55 4.22 -5.33
C GLY A 289 17.02 3.96 -3.92
N GLN A 290 17.72 3.11 -3.16
CA GLN A 290 17.33 2.76 -1.79
C GLN A 290 17.21 3.99 -0.88
N SER A 291 18.18 4.92 -0.91
CA SER A 291 18.13 6.13 -0.09
C SER A 291 16.89 6.99 -0.37
N ALA A 292 16.52 7.19 -1.64
CA ALA A 292 15.31 7.94 -1.98
C ALA A 292 14.04 7.23 -1.48
N LEU A 293 14.04 5.89 -1.48
CA LEU A 293 12.92 5.12 -0.94
C LEU A 293 12.82 5.26 0.58
N GLU A 294 13.94 5.18 1.30
CA GLU A 294 14.00 5.37 2.75
C GLU A 294 13.55 6.79 3.16
N ASP A 295 14.01 7.82 2.44
CA ASP A 295 13.60 9.20 2.66
C ASP A 295 12.09 9.37 2.45
N ALA A 296 11.53 8.77 1.39
CA ALA A 296 10.10 8.82 1.13
C ALA A 296 9.28 8.10 2.21
N ILE A 297 9.72 6.93 2.66
CA ILE A 297 9.07 6.20 3.77
C ILE A 297 9.11 7.04 5.06
N SER A 298 10.24 7.70 5.33
CA SER A 298 10.39 8.58 6.49
C SER A 298 9.39 9.75 6.46
N LEU A 299 9.22 10.41 5.31
CA LEU A 299 8.23 11.48 5.12
C LEU A 299 6.78 10.99 5.26
N LEU A 300 6.51 9.73 4.90
CA LEU A 300 5.19 9.13 4.96
C LEU A 300 4.90 8.43 6.31
N SER A 301 5.79 8.55 7.30
CA SER A 301 5.74 7.84 8.58
C SER A 301 4.48 8.09 9.43
N ALA A 302 3.70 9.12 9.12
CA ALA A 302 2.39 9.34 9.72
C ALA A 302 1.36 8.27 9.32
N CYS A 303 1.57 7.58 8.19
CA CYS A 303 0.74 6.46 7.77
C CYS A 303 1.18 5.19 8.51
N PRO A 304 0.25 4.47 9.18
CA PRO A 304 0.62 3.33 10.02
C PRO A 304 0.99 2.07 9.23
N ASN A 305 0.58 1.97 7.96
CA ASN A 305 0.84 0.80 7.13
C ASN A 305 1.39 1.23 5.77
N ILE A 306 2.70 1.06 5.58
CA ILE A 306 3.39 1.39 4.34
C ILE A 306 3.79 0.09 3.65
N GLN A 307 3.36 -0.08 2.41
CA GLN A 307 3.66 -1.22 1.55
C GLN A 307 4.46 -0.73 0.33
N LEU A 308 5.29 -1.62 -0.23
CA LEU A 308 6.10 -1.33 -1.41
C LEU A 308 5.54 -2.07 -2.63
N LEU A 309 5.44 -1.38 -3.76
CA LEU A 309 5.14 -1.99 -5.05
C LEU A 309 6.28 -1.71 -6.03
N LEU A 310 6.88 -2.77 -6.56
CA LEU A 310 7.90 -2.65 -7.59
C LEU A 310 7.26 -2.56 -8.98
N ASN A 311 7.42 -1.43 -9.66
CA ASN A 311 6.86 -1.16 -10.98
C ASN A 311 7.93 -1.25 -12.08
N ALA A 312 7.49 -1.43 -13.34
CA ALA A 312 8.32 -1.48 -14.55
C ALA A 312 9.38 -2.60 -14.56
N VAL A 313 9.10 -3.71 -13.90
CA VAL A 313 9.98 -4.90 -13.86
C VAL A 313 10.10 -5.49 -15.26
N ARG A 314 11.33 -5.51 -15.82
CA ARG A 314 11.60 -6.13 -17.13
C ARG A 314 12.13 -7.56 -17.02
N PHE A 315 12.74 -7.88 -15.89
CA PHE A 315 13.44 -9.14 -15.65
C PHE A 315 13.03 -9.74 -14.31
N SER A 316 12.70 -11.04 -14.33
CA SER A 316 12.53 -11.86 -13.13
C SER A 316 13.71 -12.83 -13.08
N PRO A 317 14.57 -12.81 -12.04
CA PRO A 317 15.72 -13.72 -11.91
C PRO A 317 15.33 -15.20 -11.97
N SER A 318 14.09 -15.52 -11.60
CA SER A 318 13.56 -16.88 -11.64
C SER A 318 13.08 -17.33 -13.03
N GLY A 319 13.05 -16.43 -14.02
CA GLY A 319 12.44 -16.66 -15.34
C GLY A 319 10.90 -16.77 -15.31
N ARG A 320 10.30 -16.87 -14.12
CA ARG A 320 8.85 -16.95 -13.93
C ARG A 320 8.28 -15.54 -13.95
N ARG A 321 7.36 -15.30 -14.90
CA ARG A 321 6.46 -14.13 -14.89
C ARG A 321 5.11 -14.57 -14.33
N PHE A 322 4.50 -13.72 -13.51
CA PHE A 322 3.16 -13.98 -13.01
C PHE A 322 2.16 -13.97 -14.18
N GLY A 323 1.13 -14.82 -14.14
CA GLY A 323 0.16 -14.95 -15.24
C GLY A 323 0.56 -15.86 -16.42
N THR A 324 1.79 -16.42 -16.44
CA THR A 324 2.21 -17.38 -17.49
C THR A 324 1.42 -18.68 -17.48
N TYR A 325 0.86 -19.07 -16.34
CA TYR A 325 0.01 -20.27 -16.21
C TYR A 325 -1.22 -20.22 -17.14
N TYR A 326 -1.73 -19.01 -17.41
CA TYR A 326 -2.91 -18.81 -18.25
C TYR A 326 -2.57 -18.34 -19.68
N GLY A 327 -1.28 -18.20 -20.03
CA GLY A 327 -0.85 -17.88 -21.39
C GLY A 327 -1.26 -16.50 -21.91
N TYR A 328 -1.60 -15.55 -21.03
CA TYR A 328 -2.00 -14.21 -21.45
C TYR A 328 -0.84 -13.46 -22.12
N LYS A 329 -1.08 -12.86 -23.29
CA LYS A 329 -0.13 -11.93 -23.92
C LYS A 329 -0.29 -10.55 -23.28
N GLY A 330 0.82 -9.97 -22.82
CA GLY A 330 0.90 -8.59 -22.31
C GLY A 330 1.03 -7.58 -23.43
#